data_AF-M0P4N6-F1
#
_entry.id   AF-M0P4N6-F1
#
_cell.length_a   1.000
_cell.length_b   1.000
_cell.length_c   1.000
_cell.angle_alpha   90.00
_cell.angle_beta   90.00
_cell.angle_gamma   90.00
#
_symmetry.space_group_name_H-M   'P 1'
#
loop_
_entity.id
_entity.type
_entity.pdbx_description
1 polymer ?
#
loop_
_entity_poly.entity_id
_entity_poly.type
_entity_poly.pdbx_seq_one_letter_code
_entity_poly.pdbx_strand_id
1 'polypeptide(L)'
;MTFESLPEGWRVWNEEPSGRAILVYRPDVFGTGDLPNECLPTIYLTNGARNARPGSGQYATDEWHVVCFLEPEIEAVSETYESREAGAAGAVDVAARFVAGEVDYRGAYQVPREEYFARLDEFVGGEETA
;
A
#
# COMPACT_ATOMS: atom_id res chain seq x y z
N MET A 1 6.75 16.87 4.61
CA MET A 1 6.85 15.41 4.84
C MET A 1 6.53 14.72 3.52
N THR A 2 7.18 13.60 3.18
CA THR A 2 7.09 12.99 1.83
C THR A 2 5.66 12.57 1.45
N PHE A 3 4.82 12.26 2.43
CA PHE A 3 3.46 11.71 2.26
C PHE A 3 2.34 12.66 2.72
N GLU A 4 2.53 13.98 2.61
CA GLU A 4 1.53 14.99 3.03
C GLU A 4 0.27 15.00 2.18
N SER A 5 0.34 14.49 0.95
CA SER A 5 -0.77 14.45 0.01
C SER A 5 -1.50 13.10 0.03
N LEU A 6 -1.36 12.31 1.09
CA LEU A 6 -2.09 11.06 1.20
C LEU A 6 -3.59 11.30 1.25
N PRO A 7 -4.39 10.53 0.49
CA PRO A 7 -5.83 10.61 0.54
C PRO A 7 -6.36 10.11 1.89
N GLU A 8 -7.60 10.48 2.18
CA GLU A 8 -8.27 10.12 3.42
C GLU A 8 -8.29 8.59 3.65
N GLY A 9 -8.04 8.21 4.89
CA GLY A 9 -7.96 6.81 5.31
C GLY A 9 -6.56 6.21 5.25
N TRP A 10 -5.66 6.69 4.39
CA TRP A 10 -4.27 6.25 4.42
C TRP A 10 -3.48 6.93 5.54
N ARG A 11 -2.59 6.16 6.18
CA ARG A 11 -1.69 6.67 7.23
C ARG A 11 -0.30 6.11 7.03
N VAL A 12 0.70 6.93 7.30
CA VAL A 12 2.09 6.49 7.38
C VAL A 12 2.26 5.68 8.67
N TRP A 13 2.55 4.38 8.53
CA TRP A 13 2.86 3.51 9.65
C TRP A 13 4.33 3.59 10.04
N ASN A 14 5.21 3.65 9.05
CA ASN A 14 6.66 3.78 9.24
C ASN A 14 7.27 4.54 8.07
N GLU A 15 8.16 5.48 8.34
CA GLU A 15 8.97 6.16 7.32
C GLU A 15 10.42 6.24 7.79
N GLU A 16 11.33 5.64 7.04
CA GLU A 16 12.77 5.82 7.25
C GLU A 16 13.26 7.01 6.39
N PRO A 17 14.08 7.94 6.94
CA PRO A 17 14.46 9.20 6.25
C PRO A 17 15.05 9.03 4.84
N SER A 18 15.75 7.93 4.60
CA SER A 18 16.33 7.57 3.29
C SER A 18 16.06 6.12 2.92
N GLY A 19 15.09 5.50 3.58
CA GLY A 19 14.80 4.07 3.47
C GLY A 19 13.34 3.82 3.12
N ARG A 20 12.88 2.64 3.50
CA ARG A 20 11.52 2.18 3.25
C ARG A 20 10.48 3.06 3.93
N ALA A 21 9.30 3.08 3.33
CA ALA A 21 8.08 3.58 3.95
C ALA A 21 6.99 2.52 3.88
N ILE A 22 6.10 2.54 4.86
CA ILE A 22 4.94 1.65 4.96
C ILE A 22 3.72 2.52 5.21
N LEU A 23 2.74 2.40 4.33
CA LEU A 23 1.45 3.07 4.44
C LEU A 23 0.38 2.01 4.68
N VAL A 24 -0.60 2.33 5.51
CA VAL A 24 -1.72 1.42 5.83
C VAL A 24 -3.05 2.14 5.66
N TYR A 25 -4.05 1.43 5.15
CA TYR A 25 -5.37 1.99 4.91
C TYR A 25 -6.34 1.66 6.05
N ARG A 26 -6.89 2.70 6.69
CA ARG A 26 -7.91 2.62 7.75
C ARG A 26 -7.60 1.59 8.85
N PRO A 27 -6.41 1.61 9.47
CA PRO A 27 -6.08 0.68 10.56
C PRO A 27 -7.00 0.82 11.79
N ASP A 28 -7.81 1.89 11.84
CA ASP A 28 -8.90 2.08 12.81
C ASP A 28 -10.15 1.22 12.57
N VAL A 29 -10.33 0.66 11.37
CA VAL A 29 -11.49 -0.19 11.00
C VAL A 29 -11.10 -1.66 10.88
N PHE A 30 -9.91 -1.93 10.33
CA PHE A 30 -9.40 -3.29 10.19
C PHE A 30 -9.02 -3.89 11.55
N GLY A 31 -9.46 -5.12 11.80
CA GLY A 31 -9.20 -5.85 13.05
C GLY A 31 -10.19 -5.60 14.18
N THR A 32 -11.20 -4.74 13.99
CA THR A 32 -12.22 -4.42 15.01
C THR A 32 -13.64 -4.90 14.68
N GLY A 33 -13.84 -5.57 13.54
CA GLY A 33 -15.15 -6.03 13.05
C GLY A 33 -15.04 -7.02 11.89
N ASP A 34 -15.91 -6.90 10.89
CA ASP A 34 -15.98 -7.78 9.71
C ASP A 34 -14.80 -7.66 8.73
N LEU A 35 -13.94 -6.65 8.94
CA LEU A 35 -12.66 -6.53 8.23
C LEU A 35 -11.55 -7.16 9.07
N PRO A 36 -11.03 -8.33 8.70
CA PRO A 36 -9.94 -8.97 9.44
C PRO A 36 -8.63 -8.21 9.24
N ASN A 37 -7.74 -8.29 10.22
CA ASN A 37 -6.45 -7.58 10.20
C ASN A 37 -5.54 -8.06 9.05
N GLU A 38 -5.65 -9.35 8.68
CA GLU A 38 -4.91 -9.89 7.54
C GLU A 38 -5.23 -9.17 6.23
N CYS A 39 -6.46 -8.66 6.06
CA CYS A 39 -6.92 -7.94 4.87
C CYS A 39 -6.64 -6.43 4.89
N LEU A 40 -5.76 -5.96 5.79
CA LEU A 40 -5.37 -4.56 5.89
C LEU A 40 -4.55 -4.13 4.66
N PRO A 41 -5.08 -3.24 3.79
CA PRO A 41 -4.35 -2.79 2.63
C PRO A 41 -3.11 -2.02 3.04
N THR A 42 -1.97 -2.41 2.48
CA THR A 42 -0.65 -1.92 2.87
C THR A 42 0.18 -1.60 1.63
N ILE A 43 0.70 -0.38 1.55
CA ILE A 43 1.65 0.03 0.50
C ILE A 43 3.05 0.02 1.09
N TYR A 44 3.96 -0.69 0.42
CA TYR A 44 5.38 -0.68 0.70
C TYR A 44 6.11 0.16 -0.35
N LEU A 45 6.92 1.11 0.12
CA LEU A 45 7.99 1.72 -0.65
C LEU A 45 9.32 1.15 -0.18
N THR A 46 10.08 0.49 -1.04
CA THR A 46 11.36 -0.15 -0.66
C THR A 46 12.31 -0.28 -1.84
N ASN A 47 13.61 -0.14 -1.62
CA ASN A 47 14.66 -0.39 -2.62
C ASN A 47 15.48 -1.66 -2.31
N GLY A 48 14.82 -2.66 -1.70
CA GLY A 48 15.46 -3.90 -1.28
C GLY A 48 16.49 -3.75 -0.15
N ALA A 49 16.73 -2.52 0.35
CA ALA A 49 17.70 -2.25 1.40
C ALA A 49 17.18 -2.70 2.77
N ARG A 50 17.18 -4.02 3.02
CA ARG A 50 17.17 -4.52 4.39
C ARG A 50 18.55 -4.21 4.95
N ASN A 51 18.63 -3.23 5.86
CA ASN A 51 19.81 -2.83 6.62
C ASN A 51 20.89 -3.93 6.65
N ALA A 52 22.03 -3.62 6.04
CA ALA A 52 23.11 -4.55 5.73
C ALA A 52 23.42 -5.46 6.92
N ARG A 53 23.14 -6.76 6.79
CA ARG A 53 23.82 -7.75 7.62
C ARG A 53 25.26 -7.84 7.12
N PRO A 54 26.27 -7.68 8.00
CA PRO A 54 27.66 -7.90 7.61
C PRO A 54 27.78 -9.34 7.06
N GLY A 55 28.11 -9.46 5.77
CA GLY A 55 28.33 -10.74 5.09
C GLY A 55 27.23 -11.23 4.14
N SER A 56 26.12 -10.50 3.97
CA SER A 56 25.10 -10.83 2.96
C SER A 56 24.87 -9.62 2.07
N GLY A 57 25.57 -9.55 0.95
CA GLY A 57 25.38 -8.52 -0.05
C GLY A 57 24.00 -8.61 -0.66
N GLN A 58 23.04 -7.88 -0.11
CA GLN A 58 21.89 -7.39 -0.87
C GLN A 58 22.27 -5.97 -1.24
N TYR A 59 22.69 -5.78 -2.50
CA TYR A 59 22.94 -4.46 -3.04
C TYR A 59 21.65 -3.66 -2.88
N ALA A 60 21.72 -2.48 -2.26
CA ALA A 60 20.65 -1.51 -2.44
C ALA A 60 20.50 -1.34 -3.94
N THR A 61 19.31 -1.64 -4.47
CA THR A 61 19.04 -1.38 -5.87
C THR A 61 18.86 0.12 -6.01
N ASP A 62 19.36 0.69 -7.10
CA ASP A 62 19.00 2.06 -7.50
C ASP A 62 17.50 2.15 -7.85
N GLU A 63 16.84 1.00 -8.04
CA GLU A 63 15.40 0.86 -8.26
C GLU A 63 14.61 0.79 -6.94
N TRP A 64 13.52 1.55 -6.90
CA TRP A 64 12.55 1.61 -5.81
C TRP A 64 11.26 0.95 -6.24
N HIS A 65 10.72 0.10 -5.37
CA HIS A 65 9.48 -0.64 -5.59
C HIS A 65 8.37 -0.04 -4.75
N VAL A 66 7.23 0.20 -5.38
CA VAL A 66 5.96 0.53 -4.74
C VAL A 66 5.06 -0.68 -4.93
N VAL A 67 4.65 -1.30 -3.83
CA VAL A 67 3.80 -2.49 -3.89
C VAL A 67 2.61 -2.32 -2.96
N CYS A 68 1.41 -2.43 -3.51
CA CYS A 68 0.16 -2.43 -2.75
C CYS A 68 -0.31 -3.86 -2.53
N PHE A 69 -0.36 -4.25 -1.26
CA PHE A 69 -0.88 -5.53 -0.81
C PHE A 69 -2.27 -5.34 -0.23
N LEU A 70 -3.19 -6.25 -0.54
CA LEU A 70 -4.51 -6.34 0.12
C LEU A 70 -4.45 -7.29 1.31
N GLU A 71 -3.60 -8.30 1.21
CA GLU A 71 -3.18 -9.22 2.26
C GLU A 71 -1.67 -9.46 2.10
N PRO A 72 -0.97 -9.99 3.12
CA PRO A 72 0.47 -10.26 3.04
C PRO A 72 0.92 -11.06 1.81
N GLU A 73 0.02 -11.87 1.23
CA GLU A 73 0.29 -12.73 0.06
C GLU A 73 -0.44 -12.26 -1.22
N ILE A 74 -1.28 -11.21 -1.13
CA ILE A 74 -2.12 -10.74 -2.25
C ILE A 74 -1.66 -9.35 -2.68
N GLU A 75 -0.96 -9.31 -3.81
CA GLU A 75 -0.49 -8.09 -4.47
C GLU A 75 -1.53 -7.58 -5.47
N ALA A 76 -1.93 -6.31 -5.34
CA ALA A 76 -2.86 -5.66 -6.27
C ALA A 76 -2.17 -4.70 -7.24
N VAL A 77 -1.08 -4.06 -6.83
CA VAL A 77 -0.30 -3.14 -7.65
C VAL A 77 1.17 -3.32 -7.35
N SER A 78 2.01 -3.31 -8.39
CA SER A 78 3.46 -3.35 -8.29
C SER A 78 4.07 -2.48 -9.37
N GLU A 79 4.82 -1.47 -8.95
CA GLU A 79 5.41 -0.46 -9.82
C GLU A 79 6.85 -0.18 -9.37
N THR A 80 7.72 0.17 -10.33
CA THR A 80 9.12 0.49 -10.07
C THR A 80 9.47 1.90 -10.49
N TYR A 81 10.39 2.50 -9.75
CA TYR A 81 10.77 3.90 -9.85
C TYR A 81 12.29 4.07 -9.70
N GLU A 82 12.84 5.08 -10.35
CA GLU A 82 14.29 5.35 -10.38
C GLU A 82 14.85 6.01 -9.11
N SER A 83 13.99 6.47 -8.20
CA SER A 83 14.40 7.19 -6.99
C SER A 83 13.38 7.04 -5.88
N ARG A 84 13.79 7.34 -4.64
CA ARG A 84 12.90 7.33 -3.47
C ARG A 84 11.79 8.34 -3.63
N GLU A 85 12.11 9.55 -4.06
CA GLU A 85 11.13 10.62 -4.26
C GLU A 85 10.09 10.24 -5.31
N ALA A 86 10.52 9.66 -6.44
CA ALA A 86 9.61 9.15 -7.46
C ALA A 86 8.74 8.01 -6.92
N GLY A 87 9.33 7.06 -6.18
CA GLY A 87 8.57 5.98 -5.55
C GLY A 87 7.60 6.46 -4.47
N ALA A 88 7.94 7.52 -3.73
CA ALA A 88 7.02 8.10 -2.76
C ALA A 88 5.83 8.80 -3.43
N ALA A 89 6.08 9.53 -4.53
CA ALA A 89 5.00 10.07 -5.35
C ALA A 89 4.13 8.96 -5.95
N GLY A 90 4.74 7.88 -6.44
CA GLY A 90 4.04 6.69 -6.92
C GLY A 90 3.20 6.01 -5.83
N ALA A 91 3.71 5.89 -4.60
CA ALA A 91 2.94 5.36 -3.48
C ALA A 91 1.71 6.21 -3.14
N VAL A 92 1.81 7.54 -3.27
CA VAL A 92 0.65 8.45 -3.11
C VAL A 92 -0.34 8.27 -4.26
N ASP A 93 0.12 8.13 -5.51
CA ASP A 93 -0.72 7.85 -6.67
C ASP A 93 -1.50 6.53 -6.51
N VAL A 94 -0.81 5.46 -6.11
CA VAL A 94 -1.42 4.16 -5.82
C VAL A 94 -2.45 4.26 -4.70
N ALA A 95 -2.16 5.02 -3.64
CA ALA A 95 -3.12 5.26 -2.56
C ALA A 95 -4.37 6.01 -3.06
N ALA A 96 -4.20 6.99 -3.95
CA ALA A 96 -5.29 7.75 -4.56
C ALA A 96 -6.17 6.86 -5.46
N ARG A 97 -5.55 6.10 -6.36
CA ARG A 97 -6.23 5.11 -7.20
C ARG A 97 -6.97 4.07 -6.38
N PHE A 98 -6.38 3.65 -5.26
CA PHE A 98 -7.02 2.71 -4.35
C PHE A 98 -8.32 3.28 -3.79
N VAL A 99 -8.31 4.51 -3.22
CA VAL A 99 -9.56 5.10 -2.67
C VAL A 99 -10.57 5.47 -3.75
N ALA A 100 -10.11 5.82 -4.95
CA ALA A 100 -10.96 6.12 -6.10
C ALA A 100 -11.61 4.86 -6.72
N GLY A 101 -11.24 3.65 -6.27
CA GLY A 101 -11.76 2.40 -6.82
C GLY A 101 -11.17 2.03 -8.18
N GLU A 102 -10.04 2.63 -8.56
CA GLU A 102 -9.34 2.39 -9.82
C GLU A 102 -8.38 1.19 -9.74
N VAL A 103 -8.11 0.69 -8.53
CA VAL A 103 -7.36 -0.56 -8.32
C VAL A 103 -8.31 -1.74 -8.41
N ASP A 104 -8.05 -2.66 -9.32
CA ASP A 104 -8.81 -3.92 -9.44
C ASP A 104 -8.41 -4.89 -8.32
N TYR A 105 -8.92 -4.60 -7.12
CA TYR A 105 -8.64 -5.39 -5.94
C TYR A 105 -9.33 -6.76 -5.98
N ARG A 106 -10.40 -6.94 -6.77
CA ARG A 106 -11.10 -8.23 -6.90
C ARG A 106 -10.31 -9.18 -7.78
N GLY A 107 -9.73 -8.68 -8.87
CA GLY A 107 -8.89 -9.43 -9.80
C GLY A 107 -7.58 -9.94 -9.18
N ALA A 108 -7.12 -9.34 -8.07
CA ALA A 108 -5.97 -9.81 -7.31
C ALA A 108 -6.20 -11.16 -6.61
N TYR A 109 -7.47 -11.54 -6.36
CA TYR A 109 -7.83 -12.76 -5.65
C TYR A 109 -8.10 -13.93 -6.59
N GLN A 110 -7.40 -15.05 -6.36
CA GLN A 110 -7.75 -16.31 -7.04
C GLN A 110 -9.04 -16.95 -6.47
N VAL A 111 -9.28 -16.77 -5.17
CA VAL A 111 -10.50 -17.23 -4.48
C VAL A 111 -11.26 -15.99 -4.00
N PRO A 112 -12.48 -15.72 -4.50
CA PRO A 112 -13.24 -14.53 -4.12
C PRO A 112 -13.55 -14.45 -2.63
N ARG A 113 -13.49 -13.23 -2.07
CA ARG A 113 -13.91 -12.92 -0.70
C ARG A 113 -15.04 -11.90 -0.71
N GLU A 114 -16.24 -12.36 -1.04
CA GLU A 114 -17.39 -11.48 -1.31
C GLU A 114 -17.75 -10.56 -0.12
N GLU A 115 -17.73 -11.07 1.11
CA GLU A 115 -18.01 -10.27 2.32
C GLU A 115 -16.97 -9.16 2.54
N TYR A 116 -15.68 -9.48 2.33
CA TYR A 116 -14.60 -8.49 2.39
C TYR A 116 -14.76 -7.42 1.30
N PHE A 117 -15.04 -7.83 0.06
CA PHE A 117 -15.21 -6.90 -1.05
C PHE A 117 -16.38 -5.95 -0.81
N ALA A 118 -17.54 -6.47 -0.41
CA ALA A 118 -18.72 -5.65 -0.12
C ALA A 118 -18.42 -4.63 1.00
N ARG A 119 -17.66 -5.03 2.01
CA ARG A 119 -17.27 -4.13 3.10
C ARG A 119 -16.22 -3.11 2.67
N LEU A 120 -15.33 -3.48 1.74
CA LEU A 120 -14.32 -2.57 1.20
C LEU A 120 -14.94 -1.51 0.26
N ASP A 121 -15.98 -1.87 -0.50
CA ASP A 121 -16.74 -0.93 -1.35
C ASP A 121 -17.37 0.23 -0.57
N GLU A 122 -17.64 0.06 0.73
CA GLU A 122 -18.15 1.16 1.56
C GLU A 122 -17.09 2.25 1.84
N PHE A 123 -15.82 1.98 1.55
CA PHE A 123 -14.71 2.89 1.80
C PHE A 123 -13.94 3.29 0.52
N VAL A 124 -14.10 2.52 -0.55
CA VAL A 124 -13.36 2.64 -1.81
C VAL A 124 -14.34 2.84 -2.96
N GLY A 125 -14.01 3.71 -3.92
CA GLY A 125 -14.85 4.00 -5.08
C GLY A 125 -15.70 5.26 -4.94
N GLY A 126 -15.50 6.01 -3.84
CA GLY A 126 -16.02 7.36 -3.62
C GLY A 126 -17.47 7.60 -4.03
N GLU A 127 -18.42 7.52 -3.09
CA GLU A 127 -19.55 8.45 -3.15
C GLU A 127 -19.00 9.86 -2.86
N GLU A 128 -18.50 10.53 -3.90
CA GLU A 128 -18.37 11.97 -3.90
C GLU A 128 -19.79 12.55 -3.95
N THR A 129 -20.42 12.71 -2.78
CA THR A 129 -21.54 13.65 -2.69
C THR A 129 -21.01 15.03 -3.08
N ALA A 130 -21.44 15.44 -4.27
CA ALA A 130 -21.28 16.71 -4.98
C ALA A 130 -21.14 17.99 -4.12
#